data_AF-A0A927PQW7-F1
#
_entry.id   AF-A0A927PQW7-F1
#
_cell.length_a   1.000
_cell.length_b   1.000
_cell.length_c   1.000
_cell.angle_alpha   90.00
_cell.angle_beta   90.00
_cell.angle_gamma   90.00
#
_symmetry.space_group_name_H-M   'P 1'
#
loop_
_entity.id
_entity.type
_entity.pdbx_description
1 polymer ?
#
loop_
_entity_poly.entity_id
_entity_poly.type
_entity_poly.pdbx_seq_one_letter_code
_entity_poly.pdbx_strand_id
1 'polypeptide(L)'
;MFLIVPLPAKIYLKAEVAEAIARDKMEQIFRLRAQMINIALKKKKPDWHVDPDFHGARPDSLLARTYLTTGWKYKHRVIRNTTSPAVRDEVTSMHLPRYVWVTKFSLAQDAADPDPCRQRVRGHVLIDATGNRFDDDAVLLAHVPGLLMGERSDVDPANDGGATRLRAIPDDQTYYPKVRGWYDFTQCVVARPGFDS
;
A
#
# COMPACT_ATOMS: atom_id res chain seq x y z
N MET A 1 5.73 -2.14 -29.19
CA MET A 1 6.29 -3.36 -28.58
C MET A 1 5.34 -3.84 -27.50
N PHE A 2 4.75 -5.02 -27.65
CA PHE A 2 3.85 -5.60 -26.65
C PHE A 2 4.64 -6.56 -25.77
N LEU A 3 4.63 -6.34 -24.45
CA LEU A 3 5.19 -7.28 -23.49
C LEU A 3 4.06 -8.23 -23.05
N ILE A 4 4.09 -9.48 -23.52
CA ILE A 4 3.15 -10.51 -23.08
C ILE A 4 3.78 -11.24 -21.89
N VAL A 5 3.12 -11.19 -20.73
CA VAL A 5 3.56 -11.90 -19.52
C VAL A 5 2.52 -12.95 -19.17
N PRO A 6 2.84 -14.26 -19.21
CA PRO A 6 1.90 -15.29 -18.81
C PRO A 6 1.60 -15.18 -17.32
N LEU A 7 0.32 -15.13 -16.98
CA LEU A 7 -0.14 -15.20 -15.59
C LEU A 7 -0.22 -16.66 -15.14
N PRO A 8 0.11 -16.97 -13.87
CA PRO A 8 -0.24 -18.24 -13.26
C PRO A 8 -1.73 -18.57 -13.44
N ALA A 9 -2.05 -19.85 -13.70
CA ALA A 9 -3.41 -20.32 -14.00
C ALA A 9 -4.47 -20.04 -12.90
N LYS A 10 -4.04 -19.64 -11.69
CA LYS A 10 -4.91 -19.36 -10.54
C LYS A 10 -5.12 -17.86 -10.30
N ILE A 11 -4.91 -17.03 -11.31
CA ILE A 11 -5.11 -15.58 -11.24
C ILE A 11 -6.32 -15.23 -12.09
N TYR A 12 -7.37 -14.76 -11.42
CA TYR A 12 -8.64 -14.45 -12.05
C TYR A 12 -8.82 -12.94 -12.24
N LEU A 13 -8.14 -12.13 -11.41
CA LEU A 13 -8.14 -10.68 -11.52
C LEU A 13 -6.97 -10.19 -12.39
N LYS A 14 -7.26 -9.40 -13.43
CA LYS A 14 -6.25 -8.79 -14.29
C LYS A 14 -5.58 -7.58 -13.62
N ALA A 15 -4.38 -7.24 -14.08
CA ALA A 15 -3.61 -6.12 -13.55
C ALA A 15 -4.34 -4.77 -13.68
N GLU A 16 -4.97 -4.54 -14.83
CA GLU A 16 -5.68 -3.29 -15.14
C GLU A 16 -6.90 -3.12 -14.22
N VAL A 17 -7.61 -4.21 -13.92
CA VAL A 17 -8.74 -4.21 -13.00
C VAL A 17 -8.27 -3.96 -11.56
N ALA A 18 -7.16 -4.59 -11.14
CA ALA A 18 -6.57 -4.34 -9.83
C ALA A 18 -6.06 -2.90 -9.67
N GLU A 19 -5.51 -2.28 -10.71
CA GLU A 19 -5.14 -0.87 -10.67
C GLU A 19 -6.38 0.03 -10.54
N ALA A 20 -7.44 -0.23 -11.31
CA ALA A 20 -8.69 0.51 -11.23
C ALA A 20 -9.29 0.45 -9.82
N ILE A 21 -9.43 -0.75 -9.24
CA ILE A 21 -9.91 -0.94 -7.85
C ILE A 21 -9.04 -0.17 -6.85
N ALA A 22 -7.72 -0.20 -7.02
CA ALA A 22 -6.82 0.52 -6.13
C ALA A 22 -6.97 2.04 -6.24
N ARG A 23 -7.22 2.57 -7.44
CA ARG A 23 -7.47 4.00 -7.67
C ARG A 23 -8.80 4.44 -7.07
N ASP A 24 -9.87 3.67 -7.27
CA ASP A 24 -11.19 3.95 -6.68
C ASP A 24 -11.11 3.95 -5.15
N LYS A 25 -10.38 2.99 -4.56
CA LYS A 25 -10.14 2.96 -3.12
C LYS A 25 -9.35 4.17 -2.65
N MET A 26 -8.33 4.59 -3.40
CA MET A 26 -7.54 5.80 -3.09
C MET A 26 -8.43 7.05 -3.10
N GLU A 27 -9.26 7.21 -4.12
CA GLU A 27 -10.21 8.32 -4.23
C GLU A 27 -11.21 8.32 -3.07
N GLN A 28 -11.76 7.16 -2.73
CA GLN A 28 -12.66 6.99 -1.59
C GLN A 28 -11.98 7.43 -0.28
N ILE A 29 -10.72 7.03 -0.06
CA ILE A 29 -9.95 7.41 1.13
C ILE A 29 -9.71 8.92 1.14
N PHE A 30 -9.35 9.53 0.02
CA PHE A 30 -9.12 10.98 -0.06
C PHE A 30 -10.39 11.76 0.28
N ARG A 31 -11.55 11.34 -0.27
CA ARG A 31 -12.85 11.96 -0.01
C ARG A 31 -13.28 11.82 1.46
N LEU A 32 -13.04 10.66 2.06
CA LEU A 32 -13.52 10.34 3.41
C LEU A 32 -12.44 10.53 4.49
N ARG A 33 -11.26 11.06 4.13
CA ARG A 33 -10.08 11.13 5.00
C ARG A 33 -10.37 11.73 6.36
N ALA A 34 -11.00 12.91 6.40
CA ALA A 34 -11.29 13.60 7.65
C ALA A 34 -12.20 12.77 8.57
N GLN A 35 -13.22 12.12 7.99
CA GLN A 35 -14.12 11.22 8.73
C GLN A 35 -13.36 10.00 9.24
N MET A 36 -12.56 9.36 8.38
CA MET A 36 -11.77 8.16 8.73
C MET A 36 -10.76 8.44 9.85
N ILE A 37 -10.04 9.56 9.78
CA ILE A 37 -9.12 9.98 10.83
C ILE A 37 -9.86 10.21 12.15
N ASN A 38 -11.01 10.89 12.13
CA ASN A 38 -11.82 11.12 13.33
C ASN A 38 -12.31 9.82 13.98
N ILE A 39 -12.71 8.84 13.16
CA ILE A 39 -13.09 7.50 13.62
C ILE A 39 -11.88 6.80 14.25
N ALA A 40 -10.74 6.79 13.54
CA ALA A 40 -9.52 6.11 13.98
C ALA A 40 -8.94 6.69 15.28
N LEU A 41 -9.01 8.01 15.46
CA LEU A 41 -8.45 8.71 16.61
C LEU A 41 -9.42 8.80 17.81
N LYS A 42 -10.66 8.33 17.68
CA LYS A 42 -11.68 8.36 18.76
C LYS A 42 -11.77 9.72 19.47
N LYS A 43 -11.73 10.83 18.70
CA LYS A 43 -11.75 12.24 19.17
C LYS A 43 -10.47 12.76 19.86
N LYS A 44 -9.35 12.03 19.88
CA LYS A 44 -8.05 12.64 20.21
C LYS A 44 -7.59 13.48 19.02
N LYS A 45 -7.10 14.70 19.28
CA LYS A 45 -6.53 15.59 18.26
C LYS A 45 -5.01 15.64 18.39
N PRO A 46 -4.26 14.60 17.99
CA PRO A 46 -2.85 14.77 17.74
C PRO A 46 -2.66 15.82 16.64
N ASP A 47 -1.53 16.51 16.69
CA ASP A 47 -1.13 17.41 15.61
C ASP A 47 -0.91 16.59 14.34
N TRP A 48 -1.84 16.67 13.40
CA TRP A 48 -1.96 15.73 12.29
C TRP A 48 -1.51 16.37 10.99
N HIS A 49 -0.19 16.37 10.78
CA HIS A 49 0.46 16.94 9.59
C HIS A 49 1.19 15.87 8.77
N VAL A 50 0.61 14.67 8.67
CA VAL A 50 1.19 13.59 7.87
C VAL A 50 1.04 13.91 6.39
N ASP A 51 2.18 14.17 5.73
CA ASP A 51 2.35 14.26 4.28
C ASP A 51 1.33 15.17 3.53
N PRO A 52 1.43 16.50 3.70
CA PRO A 52 0.52 17.45 3.06
C PRO A 52 0.61 17.41 1.53
N ASP A 53 1.78 17.14 0.96
CA ASP A 53 1.97 17.08 -0.49
C ASP A 53 1.16 15.93 -1.11
N PHE A 54 1.19 14.76 -0.48
CA PHE A 54 0.42 13.62 -0.96
C PHE A 54 -1.09 13.85 -0.87
N HIS A 55 -1.57 14.44 0.23
CA HIS A 55 -2.99 14.70 0.42
C HIS A 55 -3.50 15.94 -0.34
N GLY A 56 -2.62 16.87 -0.68
CA GLY A 56 -2.93 18.01 -1.53
C GLY A 56 -2.94 17.66 -3.03
N ALA A 57 -2.33 16.55 -3.42
CA ALA A 57 -2.38 16.05 -4.79
C ALA A 57 -3.77 15.53 -5.16
N ARG A 58 -4.12 15.61 -6.45
CA ARG A 58 -5.35 14.96 -6.93
C ARG A 58 -5.10 13.44 -7.04
N PRO A 59 -6.06 12.58 -6.65
CA PRO A 59 -5.87 11.13 -6.74
C PRO A 59 -5.47 10.62 -8.14
N ASP A 60 -5.98 11.26 -9.20
CA ASP A 60 -5.68 10.92 -10.59
C ASP A 60 -4.28 11.36 -11.04
N SER A 61 -3.66 12.33 -10.36
CA SER A 61 -2.28 12.77 -10.66
C SER A 61 -1.22 11.92 -9.96
N LEU A 62 -1.62 10.99 -9.08
CA LEU A 62 -0.71 10.05 -8.45
C LEU A 62 -0.23 8.99 -9.45
N LEU A 63 1.08 8.74 -9.45
CA LEU A 63 1.67 7.70 -10.26
C LEU A 63 1.41 6.34 -9.59
N ALA A 64 0.65 5.49 -10.29
CA ALA A 64 0.38 4.12 -9.86
C ALA A 64 1.35 3.15 -10.56
N ARG A 65 1.89 2.19 -9.81
CA ARG A 65 2.65 1.05 -10.34
C ARG A 65 2.06 -0.23 -9.77
N THR A 66 1.37 -0.99 -10.62
CA THR A 66 0.75 -2.26 -10.24
C THR A 66 1.64 -3.44 -10.63
N TYR A 67 1.85 -4.36 -9.69
CA TYR A 67 2.58 -5.60 -9.97
C TYR A 67 2.04 -6.78 -9.19
N LEU A 68 2.19 -7.96 -9.79
CA LEU A 68 1.88 -9.23 -9.16
C LEU A 68 3.06 -9.71 -8.31
N THR A 69 2.75 -10.27 -7.14
CA THR A 69 3.72 -11.00 -6.32
C THR A 69 3.02 -12.10 -5.52
N THR A 70 3.79 -12.95 -4.85
CA THR A 70 3.24 -13.84 -3.83
C THR A 70 3.02 -13.09 -2.52
N GLY A 71 2.01 -13.50 -1.75
CA GLY A 71 1.72 -12.91 -0.43
C GLY A 71 2.93 -12.92 0.49
N TRP A 72 3.65 -14.04 0.56
CA TRP A 72 4.88 -14.15 1.38
C TRP A 72 6.00 -13.19 0.94
N LYS A 73 6.22 -13.00 -0.37
CA LYS A 73 7.22 -12.04 -0.87
C LYS A 73 6.83 -10.61 -0.58
N TYR A 74 5.54 -10.30 -0.63
CA TYR A 74 5.03 -8.99 -0.23
C TYR A 74 5.28 -8.74 1.26
N LYS A 75 4.86 -9.66 2.15
CA LYS A 75 5.10 -9.53 3.60
C LYS A 75 6.57 -9.29 3.92
N HIS A 76 7.43 -10.15 3.39
CA HIS A 76 8.86 -10.09 3.60
C HIS A 76 9.46 -8.76 3.15
N ARG A 77 9.00 -8.22 2.02
CA ARG A 77 9.41 -6.91 1.53
C ARG A 77 8.96 -5.78 2.44
N VAL A 78 7.71 -5.78 2.92
CA VAL A 78 7.20 -4.75 3.83
C VAL A 78 8.01 -4.76 5.14
N ILE A 79 8.22 -5.93 5.73
CA ILE A 79 8.96 -6.09 6.99
C ILE A 79 10.39 -5.53 6.89
N ARG A 80 11.03 -5.69 5.72
CA ARG A 80 12.41 -5.24 5.46
C ARG A 80 12.53 -3.83 4.87
N ASN A 81 11.42 -3.13 4.70
CA ASN A 81 11.40 -1.76 4.22
C ASN A 81 11.39 -0.77 5.40
N THR A 82 11.45 0.52 5.09
CA THR A 82 11.34 1.63 6.06
C THR A 82 9.89 1.99 6.39
N THR A 83 8.94 1.09 6.14
CA THR A 83 7.51 1.31 6.47
C THR A 83 7.31 1.45 7.98
N SER A 84 6.31 2.23 8.37
CA SER A 84 5.96 2.44 9.77
C SER A 84 5.66 1.11 10.51
N PRO A 85 5.95 1.02 11.82
CA PRO A 85 5.65 -0.17 12.62
C PRO A 85 4.20 -0.62 12.49
N ALA A 86 3.25 0.32 12.45
CA ALA A 86 1.83 0.02 12.30
C ALA A 86 1.49 -0.76 11.02
N VAL A 87 2.10 -0.39 9.87
CA VAL A 87 1.93 -1.13 8.61
C VAL A 87 2.57 -2.51 8.69
N ARG A 88 3.76 -2.62 9.31
CA ARG A 88 4.45 -3.91 9.48
C ARG A 88 3.66 -4.87 10.36
N ASP A 89 3.12 -4.39 11.47
CA ASP A 89 2.31 -5.18 12.42
C ASP A 89 1.07 -5.74 11.71
N GLU A 90 0.35 -4.88 11.00
CA GLU A 90 -0.86 -5.28 10.26
C GLU A 90 -0.52 -6.36 9.22
N VAL A 91 0.44 -6.09 8.34
CA VAL A 91 0.85 -7.04 7.28
C VAL A 91 1.37 -8.35 7.84
N THR A 92 2.03 -8.33 9.01
CA THR A 92 2.51 -9.55 9.67
C THR A 92 1.34 -10.41 10.12
N SER A 93 0.30 -9.79 10.68
CA SER A 93 -0.88 -10.48 11.20
C SER A 93 -1.83 -11.06 10.13
N MET A 94 -1.82 -10.54 8.90
CA MET A 94 -2.75 -10.94 7.84
C MET A 94 -2.49 -12.35 7.29
N HIS A 95 -3.52 -13.14 7.00
CA HIS A 95 -3.35 -14.36 6.20
C HIS A 95 -3.48 -14.03 4.71
N LEU A 96 -2.36 -13.77 4.05
CA LEU A 96 -2.38 -13.38 2.63
C LEU A 96 -2.56 -14.58 1.69
N PRO A 97 -3.35 -14.42 0.61
CA PRO A 97 -3.48 -15.43 -0.42
C PRO A 97 -2.14 -15.64 -1.14
N ARG A 98 -2.07 -16.73 -1.91
CA ARG A 98 -0.84 -17.13 -2.60
C ARG A 98 -0.33 -16.03 -3.53
N TYR A 99 -1.24 -15.37 -4.25
CA TYR A 99 -0.93 -14.28 -5.17
C TYR A 99 -1.73 -13.03 -4.80
N VAL A 100 -1.05 -11.89 -4.86
CA VAL A 100 -1.62 -10.58 -4.55
C VAL A 100 -1.17 -9.57 -5.60
N TRP A 101 -2.09 -8.68 -5.96
CA TRP A 101 -1.77 -7.46 -6.69
C TRP A 101 -1.37 -6.38 -5.68
N VAL A 102 -0.29 -5.67 -5.99
CA VAL A 102 0.15 -4.52 -5.21
C VAL A 102 0.16 -3.32 -6.14
N THR A 103 -0.65 -2.32 -5.83
CA THR A 103 -0.64 -1.02 -6.51
C THR A 103 0.03 -0.01 -5.60
N LYS A 104 1.20 0.48 -6.01
CA LYS A 104 1.95 1.50 -5.26
C LYS A 104 1.67 2.89 -5.81
N PHE A 105 1.51 3.85 -4.91
CA PHE A 105 1.24 5.25 -5.24
C PHE A 105 2.40 6.13 -4.80
N SER A 106 2.81 7.03 -5.69
CA SER A 106 3.91 7.97 -5.50
C SER A 106 3.53 9.31 -6.12
N LEU A 107 4.12 10.41 -5.64
CA LEU A 107 4.09 11.65 -6.39
C LEU A 107 4.96 11.49 -7.65
N ALA A 108 4.66 12.24 -8.70
CA ALA A 108 5.41 12.18 -9.95
C ALA A 108 6.92 12.44 -9.72
N GLN A 109 7.25 13.44 -8.90
CA GLN A 109 8.63 13.78 -8.54
C GLN A 109 9.38 12.65 -7.81
N ASP A 110 8.68 11.88 -6.97
CA ASP A 110 9.26 10.77 -6.22
C ASP A 110 9.46 9.52 -7.08
N ALA A 111 8.83 9.46 -8.25
CA ALA A 111 8.88 8.29 -9.14
C ALA A 111 9.77 8.50 -10.36
N ALA A 112 10.16 9.76 -10.63
CA ALA A 112 10.89 10.17 -11.83
C ALA A 112 12.41 9.94 -11.74
N ASP A 113 12.97 9.80 -10.53
CA ASP A 113 14.42 9.63 -10.37
C ASP A 113 14.90 8.30 -10.98
N PRO A 114 15.94 8.28 -11.83
CA PRO A 114 16.49 7.03 -12.37
C PRO A 114 17.12 6.13 -11.30
N ASP A 115 17.59 6.69 -10.17
CA ASP A 115 18.10 5.93 -9.03
C ASP A 115 16.94 5.37 -8.18
N PRO A 116 16.79 4.04 -8.09
CA PRO A 116 15.74 3.43 -7.27
C PRO A 116 15.82 3.78 -5.78
N CYS A 117 16.98 4.18 -5.26
CA CYS A 117 17.16 4.59 -3.88
C CYS A 117 16.66 6.01 -3.59
N ARG A 118 16.48 6.82 -4.63
CA ARG A 118 15.86 8.15 -4.53
C ARG A 118 14.36 8.10 -4.73
N GLN A 119 13.86 7.05 -5.38
CA GLN A 119 12.44 6.86 -5.56
C GLN A 119 11.70 6.57 -4.24
N ARG A 120 10.50 7.12 -4.08
CA ARG A 120 9.68 6.94 -2.87
C ARG A 120 8.25 6.52 -3.19
N VAL A 121 7.76 5.62 -2.36
CA VAL A 121 6.36 5.19 -2.33
C VAL A 121 5.73 5.80 -1.08
N ARG A 122 4.53 6.38 -1.24
CA ARG A 122 3.81 7.06 -0.15
C ARG A 122 2.62 6.26 0.35
N GLY A 123 2.02 5.47 -0.52
CA GLY A 123 0.93 4.57 -0.15
C GLY A 123 0.87 3.37 -1.08
N HIS A 124 0.09 2.37 -0.68
CA HIS A 124 -0.20 1.21 -1.52
C HIS A 124 -1.53 0.57 -1.18
N VAL A 125 -2.09 -0.11 -2.16
CA VAL A 125 -3.27 -0.96 -2.01
C VAL A 125 -2.88 -2.38 -2.37
N LEU A 126 -3.30 -3.32 -1.54
CA LEU A 126 -3.09 -4.76 -1.67
C LEU A 126 -4.43 -5.41 -2.01
N ILE A 127 -4.46 -6.18 -3.10
CA ILE A 127 -5.68 -6.79 -3.63
C ILE A 127 -5.45 -8.30 -3.81
N ASP A 128 -6.45 -9.11 -3.48
CA ASP A 128 -6.41 -10.54 -3.76
C ASP A 128 -6.42 -10.78 -5.28
N ALA A 129 -5.40 -11.49 -5.80
CA ALA A 129 -5.33 -11.84 -7.22
C ALA A 129 -6.10 -13.14 -7.55
N THR A 130 -6.49 -13.88 -6.53
CA THR A 130 -7.06 -15.24 -6.59
C THR A 130 -8.55 -15.29 -6.24
N GLY A 131 -9.09 -14.23 -5.64
CA GLY A 131 -10.51 -14.05 -5.36
C GLY A 131 -11.33 -13.66 -6.60
N ASN A 132 -12.66 -13.59 -6.43
CA ASN A 132 -13.56 -13.13 -7.47
C ASN A 132 -13.54 -11.60 -7.55
N ARG A 133 -13.62 -11.04 -8.76
CA ARG A 133 -13.58 -9.58 -9.00
C ARG A 133 -14.81 -8.81 -8.48
N PHE A 134 -15.85 -9.54 -8.07
CA PHE A 134 -17.15 -8.99 -7.65
C PHE A 134 -17.32 -8.98 -6.14
N ASP A 135 -16.34 -9.51 -5.40
CA ASP A 135 -16.39 -9.48 -3.95
C ASP A 135 -15.94 -8.08 -3.50
N ASP A 136 -16.78 -7.41 -2.71
CA ASP A 136 -16.46 -6.12 -2.09
C ASP A 136 -15.19 -6.18 -1.21
N ASP A 137 -14.77 -7.41 -0.85
CA ASP A 137 -13.61 -7.77 -0.03
C ASP A 137 -12.34 -8.06 -0.84
N ALA A 138 -12.27 -7.63 -2.10
CA ALA A 138 -11.05 -7.82 -2.90
C ALA A 138 -9.84 -7.04 -2.35
N VAL A 139 -10.09 -5.96 -1.57
CA VAL A 139 -9.04 -5.06 -1.05
C VAL A 139 -8.62 -5.49 0.36
N LEU A 140 -7.60 -6.33 0.41
CA LEU A 140 -7.04 -6.84 1.66
C LEU A 140 -6.48 -5.75 2.57
N LEU A 141 -5.84 -4.72 1.98
CA LEU A 141 -5.21 -3.63 2.73
C LEU A 141 -5.06 -2.37 1.87
N ALA A 142 -5.35 -1.21 2.45
CA ALA A 142 -5.08 0.09 1.85
C ALA A 142 -4.30 0.96 2.85
N HIS A 143 -3.13 1.41 2.42
CA HIS A 143 -2.24 2.28 3.17
C HIS A 143 -2.07 3.59 2.41
N VAL A 144 -2.32 4.69 3.11
CA VAL A 144 -1.98 6.05 2.69
C VAL A 144 -1.25 6.73 3.83
N PRO A 145 -0.51 7.82 3.59
CA PRO A 145 0.12 8.57 4.67
C PRO A 145 -0.88 8.88 5.79
N GLY A 146 -0.59 8.36 6.97
CA GLY A 146 -1.41 8.60 8.15
C GLY A 146 -2.55 7.62 8.37
N LEU A 147 -2.92 6.80 7.40
CA LEU A 147 -4.10 5.94 7.53
C LEU A 147 -3.82 4.54 6.99
N LEU A 148 -4.20 3.56 7.80
CA LEU A 148 -4.18 2.17 7.42
C LEU A 148 -5.58 1.59 7.56
N MET A 149 -6.01 0.95 6.48
CA MET A 149 -7.24 0.18 6.41
C MET A 149 -6.87 -1.27 6.08
N GLY A 150 -7.34 -2.21 6.88
CA GLY A 150 -7.12 -3.64 6.67
C GLY A 150 -8.38 -4.42 6.96
N GLU A 151 -8.55 -5.55 6.26
CA GLU A 151 -9.65 -6.47 6.54
C GLU A 151 -9.30 -7.42 7.70
N ARG A 152 -10.29 -7.73 8.55
CA ARG A 152 -10.14 -8.75 9.58
C ARG A 152 -10.42 -10.13 9.02
N SER A 153 -9.37 -10.93 8.90
CA SER A 153 -9.51 -12.36 8.59
C SER A 153 -9.97 -13.21 9.79
N ASP A 154 -10.07 -12.63 10.99
CA ASP A 154 -10.37 -13.33 12.25
C ASP A 154 -11.84 -13.20 12.70
N VAL A 155 -12.71 -12.59 11.89
CA VAL A 155 -14.10 -12.32 12.26
C VAL A 155 -15.01 -13.20 11.40
N ASP A 156 -15.86 -13.97 12.07
CA ASP A 156 -16.91 -14.75 11.43
C ASP A 156 -17.86 -13.80 10.66
N PRO A 157 -17.93 -13.88 9.31
CA PRO A 157 -18.76 -12.99 8.52
C PRO A 157 -20.25 -13.12 8.86
N ALA A 158 -20.67 -14.23 9.46
CA ALA A 158 -22.05 -14.45 9.88
C ALA A 158 -22.50 -13.56 11.06
N ASN A 159 -21.57 -13.02 11.86
CA ASN A 159 -21.90 -12.31 13.10
C ASN A 159 -21.63 -10.79 13.08
N ASP A 160 -20.72 -10.29 12.24
CA ASP A 160 -20.23 -8.91 12.39
C ASP A 160 -20.00 -8.13 11.07
N GLY A 161 -20.47 -8.65 9.93
CA GLY A 161 -20.54 -7.88 8.67
C GLY A 161 -19.20 -7.36 8.15
N GLY A 162 -18.11 -8.12 8.27
CA GLY A 162 -16.81 -7.75 7.71
C GLY A 162 -16.20 -6.51 8.39
N ALA A 163 -15.71 -6.65 9.63
CA ALA A 163 -15.17 -5.53 10.37
C ALA A 163 -13.83 -5.03 9.79
N THR A 164 -13.90 -3.98 8.95
CA THR A 164 -12.71 -3.24 8.47
C THR A 164 -11.97 -2.61 9.67
N ARG A 165 -10.69 -2.92 9.85
CA ARG A 165 -9.82 -2.23 10.81
C ARG A 165 -9.34 -0.92 10.22
N LEU A 166 -9.60 0.17 10.94
CA LEU A 166 -9.12 1.50 10.62
C LEU A 166 -8.15 1.97 11.70
N ARG A 167 -6.92 2.30 11.30
CA ARG A 167 -5.86 2.74 12.20
C ARG A 167 -5.22 4.04 11.71
N ALA A 168 -5.03 4.97 12.64
CA ALA A 168 -4.28 6.20 12.43
C ALA A 168 -2.79 5.97 12.67
N ILE A 169 -1.93 6.51 11.81
CA ILE A 169 -0.46 6.42 11.86
C ILE A 169 0.15 7.84 11.85
N PRO A 170 0.24 8.55 12.97
CA PRO A 170 0.73 9.94 12.99
C PRO A 170 2.18 10.11 12.53
N ASP A 171 3.02 9.07 12.68
CA ASP A 171 4.45 9.12 12.33
C ASP A 171 4.77 8.30 11.06
N ASP A 172 3.88 8.38 10.07
CA ASP A 172 4.02 7.58 8.85
C ASP A 172 5.16 8.08 7.96
N GLN A 173 5.79 7.15 7.25
CA GLN A 173 6.98 7.43 6.45
C GLN A 173 6.88 6.82 5.06
N THR A 174 7.53 7.48 4.10
CA THR A 174 7.70 6.94 2.76
C THR A 174 8.69 5.77 2.77
N TYR A 175 8.59 4.91 1.76
CA TYR A 175 9.39 3.69 1.70
C TYR A 175 9.80 3.34 0.26
N TYR A 176 10.72 2.39 0.12
CA TYR A 176 11.35 2.11 -1.18
C TYR A 176 10.43 1.33 -2.15
N PRO A 177 10.50 1.61 -3.46
CA PRO A 177 9.77 0.84 -4.47
C PRO A 177 10.33 -0.58 -4.61
N LYS A 178 9.59 -1.45 -5.30
CA LYS A 178 10.13 -2.77 -5.66
C LYS A 178 11.19 -2.57 -6.75
N VAL A 179 12.40 -3.06 -6.51
CA VAL A 179 13.45 -3.17 -7.53
C VAL A 179 13.63 -4.63 -7.92
N ARG A 180 13.75 -4.93 -9.22
CA ARG A 180 13.98 -6.29 -9.71
C ARG A 180 15.40 -6.72 -9.31
N GLY A 181 15.53 -7.93 -8.76
CA GLY A 181 16.83 -8.51 -8.37
C GLY A 181 17.29 -8.17 -6.96
N TRP A 182 16.64 -7.23 -6.26
CA TRP A 182 17.00 -6.86 -4.90
C TRP A 182 16.29 -7.74 -3.85
N TYR A 183 17.06 -8.17 -2.85
CA TYR A 183 16.56 -8.97 -1.73
C TYR A 183 16.17 -8.11 -0.51
N ASP A 184 16.83 -6.97 -0.34
CA ASP A 184 16.54 -5.96 0.69
C ASP A 184 16.85 -4.54 0.16
N PHE A 185 16.72 -3.55 1.04
CA PHE A 185 16.94 -2.12 0.74
C PHE A 185 18.16 -1.56 1.45
N THR A 186 19.04 -2.42 2.00
CA THR A 186 20.25 -1.97 2.73
C THR A 186 21.16 -1.14 1.83
N GLN A 187 21.20 -1.44 0.53
CA GLN A 187 21.96 -0.71 -0.48
C GLN A 187 21.57 0.78 -0.52
N CYS A 188 20.30 1.11 -0.29
CA CYS A 188 19.84 2.50 -0.25
C CYS A 188 20.10 3.21 1.08
N VAL A 189 20.30 2.45 2.16
CA VAL A 189 20.68 2.99 3.47
C VAL A 189 22.17 3.34 3.49
N VAL A 190 23.00 2.50 2.86
CA VAL A 190 24.47 2.69 2.79
C VAL A 190 24.87 3.75 1.75
N ALA A 191 24.06 3.99 0.72
CA ALA A 191 24.30 5.01 -0.32
C ALA A 191 24.15 6.47 0.16
N ARG A 192 24.31 6.77 1.46
CA ARG A 192 24.52 8.13 1.98
C ARG A 192 26.02 8.40 2.25
N PRO A 193 26.91 8.55 1.25
CA PRO A 193 28.14 9.27 1.47
C PRO A 193 27.85 10.78 1.40
N GLY A 194 27.95 11.50 2.52
CA GLY A 194 28.05 12.98 2.49
C GLY A 194 27.11 13.79 3.39
N PHE A 195 26.82 13.35 4.62
CA PHE A 195 26.36 14.27 5.67
C PHE A 195 27.20 14.04 6.93
N ASP A 196 28.46 14.44 6.84
CA ASP A 196 29.34 14.79 7.96
C ASP A 196 30.19 15.96 7.49
N SER A 197 29.68 17.18 7.71
CA SER A 197 30.42 18.44 7.94
C SER A 197 29.43 19.59 8.06
#